data_AF-A0A3M2DPZ9-F1
#
_entry.id   AF-A0A3M2DPZ9-F1
#
_cell.length_a   1.000
_cell.length_b   1.000
_cell.length_c   1.000
_cell.angle_alpha   90.00
_cell.angle_beta   90.00
_cell.angle_gamma   90.00
#
_symmetry.space_group_name_H-M   'P 1'
#
loop_
_entity.id
_entity.type
_entity.pdbx_description
1 polymer ?
#
loop_
_entity_poly.entity_id
_entity_poly.type
_entity_poly.pdbx_seq_one_letter_code
_entity_poly.pdbx_strand_id
1 'polypeptide(L)'
;RTWYLGFIPGPRKSSAYGYAQAKDEIWDEYRRATGNTWADRDDFEDAIDFVGWYIYGTYQRLKISKWDARRQYLAYHEGRGGYQRGTYKKKKWLLKVAATVERRAKEYGAQLRQCRDELEDWWPFW
;
A
#
# COMPACT_ATOMS: atom_id res chain seq x y z
N ARG A 1 -8.59 18.82 13.35
CA ARG A 1 -8.66 19.58 12.07
C ARG A 1 -8.14 20.97 12.38
N THR A 2 -7.13 21.47 11.68
CA THR A 2 -6.65 22.84 11.91
C THR A 2 -7.58 23.78 11.14
N TRP A 3 -8.04 24.86 11.77
CA TRP A 3 -8.87 25.87 11.10
C TRP A 3 -8.03 27.13 10.92
N TYR A 4 -7.96 27.64 9.70
CA TYR A 4 -7.40 28.97 9.41
C TYR A 4 -8.56 29.94 9.24
N LEU A 5 -8.47 31.11 9.87
CA LEU A 5 -9.47 32.19 9.77
C LEU A 5 -10.91 31.75 10.13
N GLY A 6 -11.10 30.68 10.90
CA GLY A 6 -12.43 30.22 11.35
C GLY A 6 -13.31 29.53 10.30
N PHE A 7 -12.98 29.61 9.01
CA PHE A 7 -13.77 29.00 7.93
C PHE A 7 -12.94 28.32 6.83
N ILE A 8 -11.62 28.50 6.80
CA ILE A 8 -10.74 27.80 5.85
C ILE A 8 -10.27 26.49 6.51
N PRO A 9 -10.76 25.32 6.05
CA PRO A 9 -10.31 24.05 6.60
C PRO A 9 -8.83 23.83 6.23
N GLY A 10 -7.98 23.81 7.25
CA GLY A 10 -6.58 23.42 7.12
C GLY A 10 -6.41 21.92 6.91
N PRO A 11 -5.16 21.45 6.72
CA PRO A 11 -4.87 20.04 6.51
C PRO A 11 -5.44 19.20 7.67
N ARG A 12 -6.18 18.13 7.33
CA ARG A 12 -6.59 17.12 8.32
C ARG A 12 -5.31 16.36 8.71
N LYS A 13 -5.05 16.19 10.01
CA LYS A 13 -4.01 15.25 10.47
C LYS A 13 -4.29 13.90 9.78
N SER A 14 -3.25 13.33 9.17
CA SER A 14 -3.36 12.01 8.54
C SER A 14 -3.57 10.96 9.63
N SER A 15 -4.48 10.02 9.40
CA SER A 15 -4.65 8.83 10.23
C SER A 15 -3.81 7.63 9.75
N ALA A 16 -2.98 7.83 8.72
CA ALA A 16 -2.06 6.79 8.24
C ALA A 16 -1.00 6.49 9.30
N TYR A 17 -0.90 5.23 9.73
CA TYR A 17 0.18 4.73 10.58
C TYR A 17 0.41 3.21 10.36
N GLY A 18 1.37 2.65 11.09
CA GLY A 18 1.76 1.24 11.03
C GLY A 18 2.58 0.89 9.79
N TYR A 19 2.91 -0.39 9.62
CA TYR A 19 3.72 -0.87 8.50
C TYR A 19 3.06 -0.56 7.14
N ALA A 20 1.74 -0.73 7.07
CA ALA A 20 0.98 -0.45 5.86
C ALA A 20 0.84 1.07 5.57
N GLN A 21 1.05 1.96 6.54
CA GLN A 21 0.70 3.39 6.42
C GLN A 21 -0.76 3.57 5.95
N ALA A 22 -1.67 2.71 6.39
CA ALA A 22 -3.06 2.69 5.99
C ALA A 22 -3.88 3.68 6.83
N LYS A 23 -4.77 4.44 6.19
CA LYS A 23 -5.75 5.29 6.90
C LYS A 23 -6.81 4.43 7.56
N ASP A 24 -7.33 4.88 8.70
CA ASP A 24 -8.41 4.22 9.46
C ASP A 24 -9.56 3.77 8.55
N GLU A 25 -10.00 4.66 7.65
CA GLU A 25 -11.16 4.39 6.80
C GLU A 25 -10.95 3.18 5.86
N ILE A 26 -9.73 3.00 5.33
CA ILE A 26 -9.41 1.88 4.43
C ILE A 26 -9.05 0.63 5.23
N TRP A 27 -8.43 0.78 6.40
CA TRP A 27 -8.19 -0.34 7.30
C TRP A 27 -9.50 -0.99 7.76
N ASP A 28 -10.51 -0.20 8.10
CA ASP A 28 -11.84 -0.68 8.46
C ASP A 28 -12.59 -1.30 7.29
N GLU A 29 -12.39 -0.80 6.07
CA GLU A 29 -12.90 -1.46 4.85
C GLU A 29 -12.28 -2.86 4.70
N TYR A 30 -10.96 -2.98 4.85
CA TYR A 30 -10.26 -4.25 4.82
C TYR A 30 -10.78 -5.23 5.87
N ARG A 31 -10.80 -4.84 7.16
CA ARG A 31 -11.26 -5.72 8.25
C ARG A 31 -12.67 -6.25 8.01
N ARG A 32 -13.56 -5.40 7.49
CA ARG A 32 -14.93 -5.82 7.12
C ARG A 32 -14.98 -6.72 5.90
N ALA A 33 -14.15 -6.45 4.89
CA ALA A 33 -14.12 -7.21 3.65
C ALA A 33 -13.50 -8.61 3.81
N THR A 34 -12.54 -8.76 4.73
CA THR A 34 -11.87 -10.04 4.99
C THR A 34 -12.44 -10.80 6.19
N GLY A 35 -13.24 -10.14 7.04
CA GLY A 35 -13.70 -10.69 8.30
C GLY A 35 -12.61 -10.73 9.38
N ASN A 36 -11.42 -10.17 9.11
CA ASN A 36 -10.30 -10.17 10.05
C ASN A 36 -10.49 -9.04 11.10
N THR A 37 -11.37 -9.29 12.08
CA THR A 37 -11.72 -8.31 13.12
C THR A 37 -10.58 -8.02 14.09
N TRP A 38 -9.63 -8.96 14.21
CA TRP A 38 -8.50 -8.88 15.13
C TRP A 38 -7.23 -8.32 14.49
N ALA A 39 -7.27 -7.97 13.19
CA ALA A 39 -6.12 -7.46 12.47
C ALA A 39 -5.57 -6.18 13.10
N ASP A 40 -4.25 -6.15 13.30
CA ASP A 40 -3.52 -4.97 13.75
C ASP A 40 -2.57 -4.47 12.66
N ARG A 41 -2.70 -3.19 12.27
CA ARG A 41 -1.84 -2.61 11.21
C ARG A 41 -0.40 -2.33 11.65
N ASP A 42 -0.15 -2.47 12.95
CA ASP A 42 1.20 -2.44 13.52
C ASP A 42 1.84 -3.84 13.53
N ASP A 43 1.07 -4.91 13.28
CA ASP A 43 1.62 -6.24 13.01
C ASP A 43 2.05 -6.36 11.52
N PHE A 44 3.19 -6.99 11.28
CA PHE A 44 3.76 -7.08 9.94
C PHE A 44 2.95 -8.03 9.04
N GLU A 45 2.48 -9.15 9.57
CA GLU A 45 1.72 -10.16 8.82
C GLU A 45 0.39 -9.56 8.35
N ASP A 46 -0.35 -8.95 9.27
CA ASP A 46 -1.62 -8.27 8.97
C ASP A 46 -1.44 -7.10 7.99
N ALA A 47 -0.35 -6.34 8.13
CA ALA A 47 -0.05 -5.23 7.23
C ALA A 47 0.24 -5.72 5.79
N ILE A 48 0.93 -6.85 5.63
CA ILE A 48 1.21 -7.43 4.31
C ILE A 48 -0.05 -8.04 3.69
N ASP A 49 -0.92 -8.70 4.47
CA ASP A 49 -2.21 -9.19 3.97
C ASP A 49 -3.09 -8.03 3.48
N PHE A 50 -3.17 -6.95 4.25
CA PHE A 50 -3.84 -5.71 3.85
C PHE A 50 -3.31 -5.17 2.51
N VAL A 51 -1.98 -5.12 2.34
CA VAL A 51 -1.36 -4.66 1.08
C VAL A 51 -1.75 -5.59 -0.08
N GLY A 52 -1.76 -6.91 0.15
CA GLY A 52 -2.20 -7.92 -0.81
C GLY A 52 -3.66 -7.73 -1.23
N TRP A 53 -4.56 -7.58 -0.25
CA TRP A 53 -5.98 -7.27 -0.46
C TRP A 53 -6.16 -5.98 -1.27
N TYR A 54 -5.40 -4.92 -0.93
CA TYR A 54 -5.49 -3.65 -1.65
C TYR A 54 -5.02 -3.77 -3.10
N ILE A 55 -3.90 -4.44 -3.34
CA ILE A 55 -3.35 -4.71 -4.68
C ILE A 55 -4.35 -5.53 -5.50
N TYR A 56 -4.98 -6.54 -4.91
CA TYR A 56 -6.01 -7.33 -5.57
C TYR A 56 -7.20 -6.47 -6.01
N GLY A 57 -7.76 -5.65 -5.11
CA GLY A 57 -8.84 -4.73 -5.46
C GLY A 57 -8.42 -3.70 -6.52
N THR A 58 -7.16 -3.27 -6.52
CA THR A 58 -6.60 -2.37 -7.52
C THR A 58 -6.48 -3.05 -8.88
N TYR A 59 -6.02 -4.29 -8.93
CA TYR A 59 -6.02 -5.11 -10.15
C TYR A 59 -7.44 -5.28 -10.70
N GLN A 60 -8.42 -5.61 -9.86
CA GLN A 60 -9.79 -5.81 -10.30
C GLN A 60 -10.40 -4.54 -10.92
N ARG A 61 -10.20 -3.39 -10.28
CA ARG A 61 -10.81 -2.11 -10.68
C ARG A 61 -10.06 -1.36 -11.77
N LEU A 62 -8.73 -1.34 -11.74
CA LEU A 62 -7.89 -0.52 -12.63
C LEU A 62 -7.14 -1.35 -13.68
N LYS A 63 -7.23 -2.68 -13.63
CA LYS A 63 -6.51 -3.61 -14.51
C LYS A 63 -4.98 -3.41 -14.51
N ILE A 64 -4.46 -2.84 -13.42
CA ILE A 64 -3.03 -2.72 -13.19
C ILE A 64 -2.52 -4.09 -12.75
N SER A 65 -1.53 -4.64 -13.46
CA SER A 65 -0.90 -5.91 -13.09
C SER A 65 -0.47 -5.90 -11.63
N LYS A 66 -0.68 -7.02 -10.92
CA LYS A 66 -0.18 -7.20 -9.55
C LYS A 66 1.34 -7.06 -9.48
N TRP A 67 2.04 -7.33 -10.58
CA TRP A 67 3.49 -7.27 -10.71
C TRP A 67 4.02 -5.89 -11.15
N ASP A 68 3.15 -4.94 -11.48
CA ASP A 68 3.55 -3.57 -11.80
C ASP A 68 3.65 -2.73 -10.52
N ALA A 69 4.74 -2.93 -9.78
CA ALA A 69 4.98 -2.27 -8.49
C ALA A 69 4.88 -0.72 -8.59
N ARG A 70 5.34 -0.14 -9.70
CA ARG A 70 5.30 1.30 -9.94
C ARG A 70 3.86 1.81 -9.96
N ARG A 71 3.01 1.21 -10.79
CA ARG A 71 1.61 1.64 -10.93
C ARG A 71 0.78 1.27 -9.71
N GLN A 72 1.05 0.13 -9.08
CA GLN A 72 0.42 -0.26 -7.81
C GLN A 72 0.73 0.76 -6.72
N TYR A 73 1.98 1.18 -6.56
CA TYR A 73 2.36 2.21 -5.59
C TYR A 73 1.67 3.56 -5.85
N LEU A 74 1.59 3.99 -7.10
CA LEU A 74 0.88 5.22 -7.47
C LEU A 74 -0.62 5.13 -7.13
N ALA A 75 -1.24 3.97 -7.37
CA ALA A 75 -2.64 3.72 -7.04
C ALA A 75 -2.88 3.65 -5.53
N TYR A 76 -1.94 3.05 -4.78
CA TYR A 76 -1.98 2.98 -3.33
C TYR A 76 -1.87 4.37 -2.70
N HIS A 77 -0.89 5.17 -3.15
CA HIS A 77 -0.64 6.50 -2.60
C HIS A 77 -1.78 7.49 -2.90
N GLU A 78 -2.26 7.54 -4.14
CA GLU A 78 -3.32 8.49 -4.53
C GLU A 78 -4.73 7.98 -4.24
N GLY A 79 -4.87 6.69 -3.91
CA GLY A 79 -6.12 5.96 -4.01
C GLY A 79 -6.52 5.64 -5.46
N ARG A 80 -7.27 4.55 -5.65
CA ARG A 80 -7.70 4.06 -6.98
C ARG A 80 -8.36 5.15 -7.84
N GLY A 81 -9.24 5.96 -7.26
CA GLY A 81 -9.91 7.07 -7.96
C GLY A 81 -8.98 8.25 -8.28
N GLY A 82 -8.03 8.60 -7.39
CA GLY A 82 -7.04 9.65 -7.66
C GLY A 82 -6.08 9.25 -8.78
N TYR A 83 -5.65 7.99 -8.77
CA TYR A 83 -4.87 7.40 -9.85
C TYR A 83 -5.59 7.46 -11.19
N GLN A 84 -6.86 7.05 -11.24
CA GLN A 84 -7.66 7.11 -12.47
C GLN A 84 -7.80 8.54 -13.02
N ARG A 85 -7.92 9.54 -12.12
CA ARG A 85 -7.91 10.97 -12.49
C ARG A 85 -6.52 11.52 -12.84
N GLY A 86 -5.46 10.73 -12.68
CA GLY A 86 -4.09 11.13 -13.02
C GLY A 86 -3.49 12.16 -12.07
N THR A 87 -3.95 12.26 -10.82
CA THR A 87 -3.49 13.30 -9.87
C THR A 87 -2.00 13.20 -9.53
N TYR A 88 -1.41 12.01 -9.67
CA TYR A 88 0.02 11.78 -9.51
C TYR A 88 0.89 12.48 -10.58
N LYS A 89 0.35 12.74 -11.78
CA LYS A 89 1.11 13.33 -12.89
C LYS A 89 1.64 14.73 -12.56
N LYS A 90 0.94 15.45 -11.67
CA LYS A 90 1.34 16.79 -11.19
C LYS A 90 2.38 16.74 -10.06
N LYS A 91 2.65 15.56 -9.49
CA LYS A 91 3.54 15.37 -8.34
C LYS A 91 4.86 14.74 -8.79
N LYS A 92 5.80 15.55 -9.30
CA LYS A 92 7.12 15.07 -9.77
C LYS A 92 7.87 14.24 -8.72
N TRP A 93 7.78 14.63 -7.45
CA TRP A 93 8.39 13.89 -6.34
C TRP A 93 7.81 12.46 -6.22
N LEU A 94 6.49 12.30 -6.39
CA LEU A 94 5.82 11.01 -6.27
C LEU A 94 6.21 10.07 -7.42
N LEU A 95 6.36 10.60 -8.62
CA LEU A 95 6.85 9.83 -9.78
C LEU A 95 8.27 9.27 -9.56
N LYS A 96 9.12 10.02 -8.85
CA LYS A 96 10.47 9.57 -8.45
C LYS A 96 10.39 8.48 -7.40
N VAL A 97 9.57 8.65 -6.36
CA VAL A 97 9.38 7.62 -5.33
C VAL A 97 8.84 6.33 -5.94
N ALA A 98 7.86 6.41 -6.83
CA ALA A 98 7.33 5.24 -7.55
C ALA A 98 8.41 4.51 -8.38
N ALA A 99 9.38 5.23 -8.94
CA ALA A 99 10.53 4.61 -9.62
C ALA A 99 11.46 3.89 -8.65
N THR A 100 11.70 4.49 -7.47
CA THR A 100 12.47 3.85 -6.40
C THR A 100 11.80 2.56 -5.91
N VAL A 101 10.47 2.58 -5.74
CA VAL A 101 9.70 1.39 -5.35
C VAL A 101 9.81 0.29 -6.40
N GLU A 102 9.72 0.62 -7.69
CA GLU A 102 9.93 -0.34 -8.77
C GLU A 102 11.31 -0.99 -8.73
N ARG A 103 12.37 -0.18 -8.52
CA ARG A 103 13.74 -0.68 -8.40
C ARG A 103 13.88 -1.64 -7.21
N ARG A 104 13.37 -1.25 -6.04
CA ARG A 104 13.39 -2.11 -4.84
C ARG A 104 12.62 -3.41 -5.03
N ALA A 105 11.46 -3.37 -5.68
CA ALA A 105 10.68 -4.57 -5.97
C ALA A 105 11.46 -5.56 -6.86
N LYS A 106 12.20 -5.06 -7.85
CA LYS A 106 13.07 -5.90 -8.70
C LYS A 106 14.24 -6.49 -7.91
N GLU A 107 14.89 -5.67 -7.07
CA GLU A 107 16.00 -6.05 -6.21
C GLU A 107 15.60 -7.14 -5.21
N TYR A 108 14.56 -6.88 -4.40
CA TYR A 108 14.05 -7.85 -3.43
C TYR A 108 13.49 -9.10 -4.09
N GLY A 109 12.86 -8.97 -5.27
CA GLY A 109 12.45 -10.13 -6.05
C GLY A 109 13.62 -11.00 -6.51
N ALA A 110 14.77 -10.40 -6.83
CA ALA A 110 15.98 -11.16 -7.17
C ALA A 110 16.61 -11.83 -5.95
N GLN A 111 16.72 -11.11 -4.83
CA GLN A 111 17.22 -11.65 -3.57
C GLN A 111 16.36 -12.80 -3.06
N LEU A 112 15.03 -12.65 -3.10
CA LEU A 112 14.11 -13.71 -2.68
C LEU A 112 14.29 -14.98 -3.52
N ARG A 113 14.53 -14.86 -4.83
CA ARG A 113 14.78 -16.04 -5.67
C ARG A 113 16.11 -16.74 -5.35
N GLN A 114 17.08 -16.02 -4.79
CA GLN A 114 18.39 -16.57 -4.43
C GLN A 114 18.36 -17.26 -3.07
N CYS A 115 17.61 -16.72 -2.10
CA CYS A 115 17.57 -17.21 -0.73
C CYS A 115 16.29 -18.02 -0.40
N ARG A 116 15.43 -18.30 -1.38
CA ARG A 116 14.15 -18.98 -1.13
C ARG A 116 14.37 -20.34 -0.48
N ASP A 117 15.23 -21.16 -1.07
CA ASP A 117 15.44 -22.53 -0.62
C ASP A 117 16.00 -22.54 0.82
N GLU A 118 16.89 -21.60 1.16
CA GLU A 118 17.43 -21.43 2.53
C GLU A 118 16.37 -20.98 3.54
N LEU A 119 15.41 -20.15 3.12
CA LEU A 119 14.30 -19.68 3.97
C LEU A 119 13.24 -20.77 4.18
N GLU A 120 12.99 -21.61 3.18
CA GLU A 120 12.02 -22.71 3.24
C GLU A 120 12.56 -23.89 4.07
N ASP A 121 13.87 -24.17 4.04
CA ASP A 121 14.50 -25.22 4.85
C ASP A 121 14.63 -24.87 6.34
N TRP A 122 14.70 -23.58 6.71
CA TRP A 122 14.91 -23.14 8.09
C TRP A 122 13.64 -23.17 8.97
N TRP A 123 12.44 -23.39 8.38
CA TRP A 123 11.17 -23.36 9.12
C TRP A 123 10.37 -24.67 8.99
N PRO A 124 10.61 -25.69 9.83
CA PRO A 124 10.07 -27.04 9.62
C PRO A 124 8.59 -27.24 10.01
N PHE A 125 7.79 -26.18 10.24
CA PHE A 125 6.42 -26.32 10.78
C PHE A 125 5.37 -25.34 10.22
N TRP A 126 5.32 -25.18 8.90
CA TRP A 126 4.07 -24.79 8.21
C TRP A 126 3.62 -25.93 7.30
#